data_AF-A0A965TZ99-F1
#
_entry.id   AF-A0A965TZ99-F1
#
_cell.length_a   1.000
_cell.length_b   1.000
_cell.length_c   1.000
_cell.angle_alpha   90.00
_cell.angle_beta   90.00
_cell.angle_gamma   90.00
#
_symmetry.space_group_name_H-M   'P 1'
#
loop_
_entity.id
_entity.type
_entity.pdbx_description
1 polymer ?
#
loop_
_entity_poly.entity_id
_entity_poly.type
_entity_poly.pdbx_seq_one_letter_code
_entity_poly.pdbx_strand_id
1 'polypeptide(L)'
;YLAQYDNPRALLLRDGKNVDYPTRVRYVGDKEIHESRIPLQEGDILILMTDGVTNAGVGKVAPNGWPRAEVAALVESIYTPETSAQYLAASVASAARALALEQPDDDITVLAFRYRARRAVSMMIGPPENECDDDRVLRQFFAKESAHVVCGGTTATLVANYLGRELVTILETQTAELPAIGAIEGVDLVTEGVITLRKVVENAELLLQNGMNILPLYGKRDGASLLSHLLFEEATDLSIFFGTAVNPAHDALDIDFQSKLTLVKRLEELLTQMGKRVKVSLC
;
A
#
# COMPACT_ATOMS: atom_id res chain seq x y z
N TYR A 1 14.73 -11.04 -16.16
CA TYR A 1 16.17 -11.02 -16.49
C TYR A 1 16.82 -10.00 -15.60
N LEU A 2 17.93 -10.32 -14.95
CA LEU A 2 18.62 -9.46 -14.01
C LEU A 2 20.10 -9.40 -14.39
N ALA A 3 20.64 -8.20 -14.59
CA ALA A 3 22.05 -7.95 -14.81
C ALA A 3 22.55 -7.03 -13.69
N GLN A 4 23.68 -7.39 -13.07
CA GLN A 4 24.22 -6.72 -11.90
C GLN A 4 25.71 -6.46 -12.12
N TYR A 5 26.15 -5.26 -11.78
CA TYR A 5 27.52 -4.79 -11.94
C TYR A 5 27.86 -3.92 -10.75
N ASP A 6 28.91 -4.29 -10.02
CA ASP A 6 29.50 -3.48 -8.94
C ASP A 6 28.52 -3.05 -7.83
N ASN A 7 27.46 -3.85 -7.62
CA ASN A 7 26.45 -3.63 -6.59
C ASN A 7 26.29 -4.89 -5.72
N PRO A 8 25.85 -4.75 -4.44
CA PRO A 8 25.48 -5.90 -3.63
C PRO A 8 24.49 -6.80 -4.38
N ARG A 9 24.76 -8.10 -4.39
CA ARG A 9 23.92 -9.08 -5.09
C ARG A 9 22.49 -9.00 -4.56
N ALA A 10 21.50 -8.93 -5.45
CA ALA A 10 20.09 -8.86 -5.08
C ALA A 10 19.68 -10.02 -4.16
N LEU A 11 18.76 -9.75 -3.24
CA LEU A 11 18.07 -10.77 -2.44
C LEU A 11 16.87 -11.26 -3.22
N LEU A 12 16.66 -12.57 -3.28
CA LEU A 12 15.41 -13.16 -3.76
C LEU A 12 14.74 -13.83 -2.56
N LEU A 13 13.67 -13.22 -2.06
CA LEU A 13 12.87 -13.75 -0.98
C LEU A 13 11.75 -14.60 -1.57
N ARG A 14 11.69 -15.87 -1.18
CA ARG A 14 10.63 -16.82 -1.54
C ARG A 14 10.13 -17.49 -0.27
N ASP A 15 8.83 -17.39 -0.02
CA ASP A 15 8.18 -17.90 1.21
C ASP A 15 8.91 -17.45 2.49
N GLY A 16 9.36 -16.20 2.51
CA GLY A 16 10.05 -15.61 3.66
C GLY A 16 11.50 -16.03 3.84
N LYS A 17 12.11 -16.69 2.84
CA LYS A 17 13.51 -17.11 2.87
C LYS A 17 14.30 -16.56 1.70
N ASN A 18 15.49 -16.04 1.97
CA ASN A 18 16.41 -15.66 0.91
C ASN A 18 16.95 -16.94 0.25
N VAL A 19 16.68 -17.07 -1.04
CA VAL A 19 17.09 -18.25 -1.83
C VAL A 19 18.11 -17.85 -2.90
N ASP A 20 19.00 -18.79 -3.20
CA ASP A 20 19.93 -18.62 -4.31
C ASP A 20 19.21 -18.74 -5.66
N TYR A 21 19.78 -18.08 -6.67
CA TYR A 21 19.28 -18.13 -8.04
C TYR A 21 20.42 -18.28 -9.05
N PRO A 22 20.16 -18.90 -10.22
CA PRO A 22 21.18 -19.12 -11.23
C PRO A 22 21.86 -17.83 -11.66
N THR A 23 23.19 -17.85 -11.64
CA THR A 23 24.03 -16.71 -12.01
C THR A 23 25.09 -17.16 -13.00
N ARG A 24 25.27 -16.39 -14.07
CA ARG A 24 26.41 -16.51 -14.98
C ARG A 24 27.23 -15.23 -14.95
N VAL A 25 28.53 -15.37 -15.08
CA VAL A 25 29.43 -14.24 -15.19
C VAL A 25 29.72 -13.97 -16.66
N ARG A 26 29.59 -12.72 -17.07
CA ARG A 26 29.97 -12.23 -18.39
C ARG A 26 30.93 -11.06 -18.22
N TYR A 27 32.09 -11.15 -18.85
CA TYR A 27 33.05 -10.05 -18.89
C TYR A 27 32.75 -9.13 -20.08
N VAL A 28 32.75 -7.82 -19.83
CA VAL A 28 32.72 -6.78 -20.88
C VAL A 28 33.97 -5.92 -20.69
N GLY A 29 35.04 -6.24 -21.42
CA GLY A 29 36.37 -5.73 -21.09
C GLY A 29 36.88 -6.35 -19.79
N ASP A 30 37.31 -5.50 -18.86
CA ASP A 30 37.73 -5.83 -17.50
C ASP A 30 36.57 -5.88 -16.48
N LYS A 31 35.36 -5.51 -16.91
CA LYS A 31 34.18 -5.44 -16.05
C LYS A 31 33.49 -6.79 -15.90
N GLU A 32 33.32 -7.23 -14.66
CA GLU A 32 32.57 -8.43 -14.31
C GLU A 32 31.07 -8.10 -14.18
N ILE A 33 30.25 -8.68 -15.06
CA ILE A 33 28.78 -8.53 -15.01
C ILE A 33 28.16 -9.88 -14.66
N HIS A 34 27.30 -9.88 -13.65
CA HIS A 34 26.55 -11.08 -13.28
C HIS A 34 25.15 -11.04 -13.89
N GLU A 35 24.83 -12.05 -14.69
CA GLU A 35 23.55 -12.18 -15.40
C GLU A 35 22.75 -13.38 -14.89
N SER A 36 21.47 -13.15 -14.62
CA SER A 36 20.54 -14.15 -14.08
C SER A 36 19.21 -14.17 -14.85
N ARG A 37 18.74 -15.38 -15.15
CA ARG A 37 17.38 -15.64 -15.63
C ARG A 37 16.64 -16.38 -14.53
N ILE A 38 15.85 -15.63 -13.77
CA ILE A 38 15.14 -16.12 -12.59
C ILE A 38 13.71 -16.49 -13.01
N PRO A 39 13.28 -17.76 -12.85
CA PRO A 39 11.87 -18.12 -12.95
C PRO A 39 11.17 -17.69 -11.65
N LEU A 40 10.51 -16.53 -11.70
CA LEU A 40 9.76 -15.99 -10.56
C LEU A 40 8.51 -16.82 -10.30
N GLN A 41 8.18 -16.97 -9.01
CA GLN A 41 6.96 -17.58 -8.50
C GLN A 41 6.10 -16.49 -7.87
N GLU A 42 4.78 -16.68 -7.90
CA GLU A 42 3.86 -15.76 -7.23
C GLU A 42 4.22 -15.65 -5.74
N GLY A 43 4.32 -14.42 -5.24
CA GLY A 43 4.79 -14.12 -3.89
C GLY A 43 6.28 -13.78 -3.80
N ASP A 44 7.11 -14.12 -4.80
CA ASP A 44 8.54 -13.78 -4.80
C ASP A 44 8.77 -12.28 -4.65
N ILE A 45 9.74 -11.91 -3.81
CA ILE A 45 10.20 -10.52 -3.66
C ILE A 45 11.68 -10.42 -4.02
N LEU A 46 12.00 -9.62 -5.04
CA LEU A 46 13.37 -9.30 -5.42
C LEU A 46 13.75 -7.94 -4.82
N ILE A 47 14.81 -7.91 -4.01
CA ILE A 47 15.32 -6.69 -3.35
C ILE A 47 16.71 -6.36 -3.90
N LEU A 48 16.85 -5.17 -4.43
CA LEU A 48 18.11 -4.58 -4.88
C LEU A 48 18.48 -3.44 -3.94
N MET A 49 19.78 -3.24 -3.75
CA MET A 49 20.31 -2.19 -2.87
C MET A 49 21.64 -1.65 -3.40
N THR A 50 21.94 -0.40 -3.06
CA THR A 50 23.29 0.17 -3.24
C THR A 50 24.23 -0.34 -2.15
N ASP A 51 25.53 -0.17 -2.38
CA ASP A 51 26.57 -0.42 -1.40
C ASP A 51 26.48 0.52 -0.18
N GLY A 52 25.89 1.72 -0.33
CA GLY A 52 25.52 2.57 0.81
C GLY A 52 24.68 1.86 1.89
N VAL A 53 23.88 0.83 1.52
CA VAL A 53 23.22 -0.05 2.50
C VAL A 53 24.21 -0.97 3.19
N THR A 54 25.08 -1.65 2.42
CA THR A 54 26.02 -2.62 3.00
C THR A 54 27.17 -1.98 3.75
N ASN A 55 27.48 -0.72 3.45
CA ASN A 55 28.49 0.10 4.13
C ASN A 55 27.88 0.90 5.29
N ALA A 56 26.57 0.79 5.53
CA ALA A 56 25.91 1.52 6.60
C ALA A 56 26.53 1.20 7.96
N GLY A 57 26.96 2.24 8.68
CA GLY A 57 27.54 2.12 10.01
C GLY A 57 29.03 1.79 10.07
N VAL A 58 29.74 1.68 8.93
CA VAL A 58 31.21 1.53 8.87
C VAL A 58 31.87 2.64 9.70
N GLY A 59 32.74 2.24 10.64
CA GLY A 59 33.46 3.20 11.49
C GLY A 59 32.61 3.92 12.54
N LYS A 60 31.30 3.65 12.59
CA LYS A 60 30.36 4.18 13.59
C LYS A 60 29.92 3.09 14.56
N VAL A 61 29.13 2.14 14.08
CA VAL A 61 28.50 1.08 14.89
C VAL A 61 29.04 -0.31 14.57
N ALA A 62 29.64 -0.50 13.39
CA ALA A 62 30.20 -1.78 12.96
C ALA A 62 31.49 -1.55 12.14
N PRO A 63 32.57 -2.33 12.36
CA PRO A 63 33.80 -2.18 11.58
C PRO A 63 33.63 -2.44 10.07
N ASN A 64 32.73 -3.37 9.71
CA ASN A 64 32.53 -3.84 8.33
C ASN A 64 31.17 -3.43 7.75
N GLY A 65 30.48 -2.45 8.35
CA GLY A 65 29.15 -2.02 7.91
C GLY A 65 28.06 -3.05 8.21
N TRP A 66 27.13 -3.21 7.28
CA TRP A 66 25.98 -4.10 7.37
C TRP A 66 25.97 -5.12 6.23
N PRO A 67 26.64 -6.27 6.39
CA PRO A 67 26.81 -7.25 5.32
C PRO A 67 25.47 -7.72 4.72
N ARG A 68 25.46 -8.02 3.41
CA ARG A 68 24.27 -8.54 2.70
C ARG A 68 23.55 -9.67 3.44
N ALA A 69 24.29 -10.56 4.10
CA ALA A 69 23.71 -11.67 4.87
C ALA A 69 22.89 -11.19 6.08
N GLU A 70 23.28 -10.10 6.72
CA GLU A 70 22.52 -9.49 7.82
C GLU A 70 21.31 -8.71 7.30
N VAL A 71 21.42 -8.08 6.13
CA VAL A 71 20.26 -7.50 5.43
C VAL A 71 19.23 -8.59 5.12
N ALA A 72 19.70 -9.75 4.63
CA ALA A 72 18.86 -10.92 4.40
C ALA A 72 18.19 -11.40 5.70
N ALA A 73 18.95 -11.51 6.80
CA ALA A 73 18.40 -11.89 8.10
C ALA A 73 17.31 -10.92 8.59
N LEU A 74 17.49 -9.61 8.41
CA LEU A 74 16.45 -8.63 8.75
C LEU A 74 15.18 -8.88 7.93
N VAL A 75 15.27 -8.94 6.59
CA VAL A 75 14.08 -9.09 5.76
C VAL A 75 13.36 -10.41 5.99
N GLU A 76 14.09 -11.49 6.28
CA GLU A 76 13.48 -12.77 6.68
C GLU A 76 12.77 -12.67 8.04
N SER A 77 13.31 -11.90 8.99
CA SER A 77 12.73 -11.78 10.35
C SER A 77 11.44 -10.97 10.41
N ILE A 78 11.25 -10.03 9.47
CA ILE A 78 10.08 -9.15 9.40
C ILE A 78 9.07 -9.58 8.32
N TYR A 79 9.36 -10.68 7.61
CA TYR A 79 8.48 -11.14 6.53
C TYR A 79 7.21 -11.79 7.09
N THR A 80 6.08 -11.42 6.50
CA THR A 80 4.83 -12.17 6.51
C THR A 80 4.32 -12.31 5.07
N PRO A 81 3.39 -13.23 4.78
CA PRO A 81 2.77 -13.33 3.46
C PRO A 81 2.13 -12.01 2.98
N GLU A 82 1.67 -11.17 3.89
CA GLU A 82 1.04 -9.88 3.64
C GLU A 82 2.06 -8.74 3.46
N THR A 83 3.34 -8.96 3.79
CA THR A 83 4.36 -7.92 3.71
C THR A 83 4.54 -7.42 2.28
N SER A 84 4.41 -6.10 2.08
CA SER A 84 4.57 -5.49 0.78
C SER A 84 6.05 -5.30 0.40
N ALA A 85 6.30 -5.09 -0.89
CA ALA A 85 7.62 -4.69 -1.35
C ALA A 85 8.04 -3.31 -0.79
N GLN A 86 7.11 -2.36 -0.73
CA GLN A 86 7.33 -1.01 -0.23
C GLN A 86 7.77 -1.03 1.23
N TYR A 87 7.10 -1.82 2.07
CA TYR A 87 7.44 -1.98 3.47
C TYR A 87 8.84 -2.57 3.63
N LEU A 88 9.18 -3.66 2.93
CA LEU A 88 10.53 -4.24 3.01
C LEU A 88 11.62 -3.26 2.56
N ALA A 89 11.40 -2.53 1.47
CA ALA A 89 12.36 -1.52 1.01
C ALA A 89 12.54 -0.41 2.05
N ALA A 90 11.44 0.11 2.60
CA ALA A 90 11.46 1.11 3.64
C ALA A 90 12.14 0.61 4.93
N SER A 91 11.89 -0.63 5.35
CA SER A 91 12.50 -1.23 6.53
C SER A 91 14.01 -1.37 6.39
N VAL A 92 14.49 -1.83 5.23
CA VAL A 92 15.93 -1.92 4.96
C VAL A 92 16.56 -0.52 4.94
N ALA A 93 15.95 0.45 4.25
CA ALA A 93 16.45 1.82 4.21
C ALA A 93 16.49 2.47 5.60
N SER A 94 15.43 2.29 6.39
CA SER A 94 15.36 2.80 7.77
C SER A 94 16.41 2.15 8.68
N ALA A 95 16.62 0.83 8.56
CA ALA A 95 17.64 0.13 9.33
C ALA A 95 19.05 0.62 8.96
N ALA A 96 19.35 0.79 7.67
CA ALA A 96 20.62 1.35 7.21
C ALA A 96 20.86 2.78 7.73
N ARG A 97 19.83 3.65 7.72
CA ARG A 97 19.92 5.01 8.30
C ARG A 97 20.19 4.99 9.81
N ALA A 98 19.53 4.10 10.53
CA ALA A 98 19.74 3.92 11.97
C ALA A 98 21.18 3.46 12.27
N LEU A 99 21.72 2.50 11.51
CA LEU A 99 23.11 2.06 11.62
C LEU A 99 24.11 3.19 11.31
N ALA A 100 23.75 4.08 10.39
CA ALA A 100 24.54 5.28 10.08
C ALA A 100 24.33 6.44 11.08
N LEU A 101 23.61 6.22 12.18
CA LEU A 101 23.27 7.25 13.19
C LEU A 101 22.57 8.47 12.57
N GLU A 102 21.66 8.23 11.62
CA GLU A 102 20.94 9.24 10.83
C GLU A 102 21.85 10.16 9.99
N GLN A 103 23.14 9.84 9.88
CA GLN A 103 24.14 10.57 9.11
C GLN A 103 24.82 9.62 8.12
N PRO A 104 24.15 9.26 7.01
CA PRO A 104 24.74 8.37 6.02
C PRO A 104 26.00 8.98 5.40
N ASP A 105 27.05 8.18 5.27
CA ASP A 105 28.30 8.59 4.60
C ASP A 105 28.21 8.45 3.07
N ASP A 106 27.20 7.74 2.58
CA ASP A 106 26.91 7.49 1.17
C ASP A 106 25.40 7.34 0.92
N ASP A 107 24.96 7.43 -0.34
CA ASP A 107 23.55 7.35 -0.72
C ASP A 107 22.97 5.94 -0.47
N ILE A 108 21.91 5.89 0.36
CA ILE A 108 21.17 4.66 0.68
C ILE A 108 19.97 4.54 -0.27
N THR A 109 20.02 3.58 -1.19
CA THR A 109 18.90 3.27 -2.07
C THR A 109 18.52 1.79 -1.99
N VAL A 110 17.23 1.51 -1.81
CA VAL A 110 16.65 0.16 -1.79
C VAL A 110 15.48 0.11 -2.75
N LEU A 111 15.43 -0.93 -3.57
CA LEU A 111 14.36 -1.17 -4.54
C LEU A 111 13.84 -2.59 -4.36
N ALA A 112 12.54 -2.75 -4.12
CA ALA A 112 11.91 -4.05 -3.96
C ALA A 112 10.81 -4.25 -5.00
N PHE A 113 10.74 -5.45 -5.56
CA PHE A 113 9.70 -5.88 -6.51
C PHE A 113 9.02 -7.13 -5.99
N ARG A 114 7.69 -7.13 -5.89
CA ARG A 114 6.91 -8.34 -5.57
C ARG A 114 6.19 -8.84 -6.82
N TYR A 115 6.40 -10.11 -7.17
CA TYR A 115 5.66 -10.77 -8.24
C TYR A 115 4.32 -11.28 -7.69
N ARG A 116 3.21 -10.82 -8.27
CA ARG A 116 1.85 -11.09 -7.77
C ARG A 116 0.81 -10.93 -8.88
N ALA A 117 -0.34 -11.60 -8.71
CA ALA A 117 -1.52 -11.30 -9.51
C ALA A 117 -2.00 -9.86 -9.29
N ARG A 118 -2.72 -9.34 -10.30
CA ARG A 118 -3.44 -8.07 -10.19
C ARG A 118 -4.53 -8.18 -9.13
N ARG A 119 -4.75 -7.12 -8.37
CA ARG A 119 -5.80 -7.03 -7.37
C ARG A 119 -6.63 -5.79 -7.64
N ALA A 120 -7.85 -6.03 -8.11
CA ALA A 120 -8.84 -4.98 -8.32
C ALA A 120 -9.50 -4.62 -6.99
N VAL A 121 -9.76 -3.32 -6.79
CA VAL A 121 -10.51 -2.80 -5.64
C VAL A 121 -11.66 -1.94 -6.16
N SER A 122 -12.85 -2.13 -5.62
CA SER A 122 -14.02 -1.29 -5.86
C SER A 122 -14.34 -0.53 -4.58
N MET A 123 -14.31 0.80 -4.64
CA MET A 123 -14.59 1.66 -3.48
C MET A 123 -15.85 2.48 -3.73
N MET A 124 -16.81 2.44 -2.82
CA MET A 124 -18.02 3.26 -2.88
C MET A 124 -17.98 4.35 -1.81
N ILE A 125 -18.25 5.60 -2.20
CA ILE A 125 -18.38 6.71 -1.27
C ILE A 125 -19.64 7.54 -1.54
N GLY A 126 -20.57 7.50 -0.59
CA GLY A 126 -21.89 8.11 -0.67
C GLY A 126 -22.88 7.28 -1.50
N PRO A 127 -24.18 7.36 -1.20
CA PRO A 127 -25.22 6.75 -2.01
C PRO A 127 -25.49 7.54 -3.29
N PRO A 128 -26.08 6.90 -4.32
CA PRO A 128 -26.64 7.58 -5.50
C PRO A 128 -27.60 8.71 -5.13
N GLU A 129 -27.67 9.76 -5.95
CA GLU A 129 -28.62 10.87 -5.73
C GLU A 129 -30.08 10.43 -5.82
N ASN A 130 -30.38 9.45 -6.67
CA ASN A 130 -31.72 8.89 -6.82
C ASN A 130 -31.76 7.47 -6.24
N GLU A 131 -32.56 7.26 -5.20
CA GLU A 131 -32.75 5.95 -4.56
C GLU A 131 -33.24 4.87 -5.55
N CYS A 132 -33.92 5.26 -6.64
CA CYS A 132 -34.32 4.31 -7.69
C CYS A 132 -33.12 3.65 -8.41
N ASP A 133 -31.95 4.26 -8.33
CA ASP A 133 -30.71 3.76 -8.94
C ASP A 133 -29.86 2.90 -8.00
N ASP A 134 -30.19 2.84 -6.71
CA ASP A 134 -29.42 2.11 -5.67
C ASP A 134 -29.14 0.67 -6.09
N ASP A 135 -30.19 -0.08 -6.42
CA ASP A 135 -30.11 -1.47 -6.83
C ASP A 135 -29.22 -1.66 -8.07
N ARG A 136 -29.30 -0.74 -9.03
CA ARG A 136 -28.50 -0.79 -10.26
C ARG A 136 -27.03 -0.53 -9.97
N VAL A 137 -26.73 0.46 -9.13
CA VAL A 137 -25.36 0.84 -8.78
C VAL A 137 -24.70 -0.22 -7.91
N LEU A 138 -25.41 -0.76 -6.91
CA LEU A 138 -24.91 -1.82 -6.04
C LEU A 138 -24.67 -3.13 -6.80
N ARG A 139 -25.55 -3.49 -7.74
CA ARG A 139 -25.29 -4.60 -8.67
C ARG A 139 -24.00 -4.40 -9.46
N GLN A 140 -23.73 -3.19 -9.94
CA GLN A 140 -22.48 -2.89 -10.67
C GLN A 140 -21.26 -2.90 -9.75
N PHE A 141 -21.40 -2.40 -8.52
CA PHE A 141 -20.35 -2.40 -7.51
C PHE A 141 -19.90 -3.82 -7.17
N PHE A 142 -20.85 -4.73 -6.97
CA PHE A 142 -20.57 -6.15 -6.65
C PHE A 142 -20.39 -7.07 -7.87
N ALA A 143 -20.59 -6.58 -9.10
CA ALA A 143 -20.51 -7.41 -10.30
C ALA A 143 -19.09 -7.90 -10.63
N LYS A 144 -18.05 -7.22 -10.13
CA LYS A 144 -16.65 -7.55 -10.42
C LYS A 144 -16.01 -8.25 -9.23
N GLU A 145 -15.23 -9.29 -9.53
CA GLU A 145 -14.32 -9.87 -8.57
C GLU A 145 -13.24 -8.83 -8.20
N SER A 146 -13.44 -8.19 -7.06
CA SER A 146 -12.61 -7.14 -6.51
C SER A 146 -12.78 -7.10 -4.99
N ALA A 147 -11.81 -6.51 -4.29
CA ALA A 147 -12.05 -6.17 -2.90
C ALA A 147 -13.04 -5.00 -2.84
N HIS A 148 -14.10 -5.13 -2.05
CA HIS A 148 -15.16 -4.14 -1.91
C HIS A 148 -14.93 -3.29 -0.67
N VAL A 149 -14.81 -1.98 -0.87
CA VAL A 149 -14.60 -0.98 0.18
C VAL A 149 -15.80 -0.05 0.21
N VAL A 150 -16.37 0.17 1.39
CA VAL A 150 -17.47 1.10 1.58
C VAL A 150 -17.05 2.23 2.52
N CYS A 151 -17.22 3.46 2.07
CA CYS A 151 -16.86 4.66 2.81
C CYS A 151 -18.13 5.51 3.02
N GLY A 152 -18.50 5.79 4.27
CA GLY A 152 -19.72 6.53 4.61
C GLY A 152 -20.68 5.70 5.45
N GLY A 153 -21.15 6.25 6.57
CA GLY A 153 -22.20 5.61 7.37
C GLY A 153 -23.49 5.35 6.59
N THR A 154 -23.99 6.36 5.86
CA THR A 154 -25.18 6.21 4.99
C THR A 154 -24.95 5.19 3.87
N THR A 155 -23.76 5.22 3.25
CA THR A 155 -23.36 4.24 2.22
C THR A 155 -23.31 2.82 2.79
N ALA A 156 -22.78 2.66 4.00
CA ALA A 156 -22.67 1.38 4.69
C ALA A 156 -24.05 0.81 5.02
N THR A 157 -24.99 1.63 5.51
CA THR A 157 -26.37 1.22 5.74
C THR A 157 -27.06 0.78 4.45
N LEU A 158 -26.88 1.53 3.36
CA LEU A 158 -27.41 1.17 2.04
C LEU A 158 -26.89 -0.21 1.59
N VAL A 159 -25.58 -0.42 1.66
CA VAL A 159 -24.94 -1.68 1.28
C VAL A 159 -25.38 -2.84 2.18
N ALA A 160 -25.47 -2.62 3.49
CA ALA A 160 -25.92 -3.61 4.46
C ALA A 160 -27.36 -4.08 4.15
N ASN A 161 -28.26 -3.13 3.88
CA ASN A 161 -29.65 -3.42 3.49
C ASN A 161 -29.72 -4.22 2.19
N TYR A 162 -28.95 -3.82 1.16
CA TYR A 162 -28.91 -4.53 -0.13
C TYR A 162 -28.41 -5.97 -0.01
N LEU A 163 -27.40 -6.21 0.84
CA LEU A 163 -26.88 -7.55 1.09
C LEU A 163 -27.73 -8.37 2.08
N GLY A 164 -28.70 -7.73 2.76
CA GLY A 164 -29.46 -8.35 3.84
C GLY A 164 -28.61 -8.73 5.04
N ARG A 165 -27.57 -7.93 5.35
CA ARG A 165 -26.58 -8.18 6.41
C ARG A 165 -26.56 -7.06 7.43
N GLU A 166 -26.06 -7.36 8.62
CA GLU A 166 -25.92 -6.38 9.70
C GLU A 166 -24.63 -5.58 9.54
N LEU A 167 -24.70 -4.27 9.81
CA LEU A 167 -23.54 -3.40 9.95
C LEU A 167 -23.11 -3.39 11.42
N VAL A 168 -21.92 -3.91 11.70
CA VAL A 168 -21.35 -3.97 13.06
C VAL A 168 -20.17 -3.00 13.18
N THR A 169 -20.19 -2.14 14.20
CA THR A 169 -19.07 -1.22 14.49
C THR A 169 -17.99 -1.92 15.30
N ILE A 170 -16.72 -1.79 14.89
CA ILE A 170 -15.57 -2.38 15.60
C ILE A 170 -14.87 -1.30 16.43
N LEU A 171 -15.35 -1.09 17.66
CA LEU A 171 -14.94 0.02 18.53
C LEU A 171 -13.43 0.04 18.83
N GLU A 172 -12.76 -1.12 18.81
CA GLU A 172 -11.32 -1.24 19.09
C GLU A 172 -10.44 -0.56 18.02
N THR A 173 -11.01 -0.22 16.87
CA THR A 173 -10.30 0.49 15.78
C THR A 173 -10.40 2.01 15.89
N GLN A 174 -11.21 2.51 16.83
CA GLN A 174 -11.36 3.94 17.06
C GLN A 174 -10.06 4.54 17.60
N THR A 175 -9.73 5.74 17.13
CA THR A 175 -8.61 6.53 17.65
C THR A 175 -9.10 7.93 18.05
N ALA A 176 -8.21 8.77 18.56
CA ALA A 176 -8.52 10.16 18.87
C ALA A 176 -8.88 10.98 17.61
N GLU A 177 -8.32 10.62 16.44
CA GLU A 177 -8.49 11.35 15.18
C GLU A 177 -9.53 10.69 14.25
N LEU A 178 -9.70 9.38 14.34
CA LEU A 178 -10.47 8.59 13.39
C LEU A 178 -11.59 7.80 14.07
N PRO A 179 -12.82 7.84 13.53
CA PRO A 179 -13.92 6.97 13.95
C PRO A 179 -13.60 5.48 13.75
N ALA A 180 -14.33 4.62 14.46
CA ALA A 180 -14.25 3.18 14.30
C ALA A 180 -14.66 2.74 12.88
N ILE A 181 -14.06 1.65 12.41
CA ILE A 181 -14.50 0.96 11.19
C ILE A 181 -15.80 0.20 11.43
N GLY A 182 -16.50 -0.11 10.34
CA GLY A 182 -17.59 -1.06 10.33
C GLY A 182 -17.17 -2.42 9.76
N ALA A 183 -18.04 -3.40 9.92
CA ALA A 183 -17.99 -4.70 9.26
C ALA A 183 -19.36 -5.05 8.71
N ILE A 184 -19.39 -5.49 7.46
CA ILE A 184 -20.57 -6.04 6.78
C ILE A 184 -20.10 -7.34 6.11
N GLU A 185 -20.81 -8.44 6.33
CA GLU A 185 -20.49 -9.70 5.65
C GLU A 185 -20.60 -9.52 4.12
N GLY A 186 -19.52 -9.81 3.38
CA GLY A 186 -19.43 -9.59 1.94
C GLY A 186 -18.77 -8.26 1.52
N VAL A 187 -18.29 -7.46 2.47
CA VAL A 187 -17.50 -6.24 2.23
C VAL A 187 -16.14 -6.37 2.92
N ASP A 188 -15.05 -6.11 2.19
CA ASP A 188 -13.68 -6.26 2.70
C ASP A 188 -13.29 -5.19 3.73
N LEU A 189 -13.81 -3.97 3.58
CA LEU A 189 -13.54 -2.87 4.52
C LEU A 189 -14.66 -1.83 4.52
N VAL A 190 -15.16 -1.46 5.70
CA VAL A 190 -16.15 -0.38 5.87
C VAL A 190 -15.55 0.73 6.74
N THR A 191 -15.53 1.97 6.26
CA THR A 191 -14.97 3.13 6.98
C THR A 191 -15.97 4.28 7.08
N GLU A 192 -15.70 5.26 7.95
CA GLU A 192 -16.62 6.38 8.20
C GLU A 192 -16.92 7.21 6.95
N GLY A 193 -15.94 7.43 6.06
CA GLY A 193 -16.14 8.25 4.87
C GLY A 193 -15.10 9.36 4.76
N VAL A 194 -15.55 10.61 4.83
CA VAL A 194 -14.74 11.77 4.45
C VAL A 194 -13.59 12.00 5.41
N ILE A 195 -13.78 11.78 6.73
CA ILE A 195 -12.72 11.99 7.71
C ILE A 195 -11.59 10.99 7.47
N THR A 196 -11.94 9.71 7.29
CA THR A 196 -10.97 8.67 6.94
C THR A 196 -10.27 8.95 5.62
N LEU A 197 -11.00 9.36 4.57
CA LEU A 197 -10.40 9.65 3.26
C LEU A 197 -9.42 10.84 3.29
N ARG A 198 -9.69 11.88 4.10
CA ARG A 198 -8.74 13.00 4.26
C ARG A 198 -7.40 12.49 4.78
N LYS A 199 -7.43 11.65 5.82
CA LYS A 199 -6.22 11.04 6.37
C LYS A 199 -5.51 10.13 5.38
N VAL A 200 -6.26 9.37 4.57
CA VAL A 200 -5.68 8.54 3.50
C VAL A 200 -4.98 9.40 2.44
N VAL A 201 -5.56 10.55 2.06
CA VAL A 201 -4.89 11.50 1.15
C VAL A 201 -3.62 12.07 1.76
N GLU A 202 -3.63 12.48 3.04
CA GLU A 202 -2.42 12.91 3.76
C GLU A 202 -1.33 11.82 3.75
N ASN A 203 -1.71 10.57 4.06
CA ASN A 203 -0.80 9.43 4.03
C ASN A 203 -0.22 9.20 2.62
N ALA A 204 -1.02 9.36 1.57
CA ALA A 204 -0.57 9.22 0.19
C ALA A 204 0.44 10.30 -0.21
N GLU A 205 0.21 11.55 0.20
CA GLU A 205 1.14 12.67 -0.03
C GLU A 205 2.47 12.44 0.69
N LEU A 206 2.42 12.05 1.97
CA LEU A 206 3.61 11.70 2.74
C LEU A 206 4.38 10.54 2.10
N LEU A 207 3.69 9.51 1.62
CA LEU A 207 4.32 8.36 0.96
C LEU A 207 5.05 8.75 -0.33
N LEU A 208 4.44 9.62 -1.16
CA LEU A 208 5.05 10.10 -2.40
C LEU A 208 6.25 11.03 -2.14
N GLN A 209 6.24 11.77 -1.03
CA GLN A 209 7.40 12.57 -0.61
C GLN A 209 8.56 11.68 -0.14
N ASN A 210 8.26 10.61 0.61
CA ASN A 210 9.25 9.70 1.14
C ASN A 210 8.66 8.30 1.35
N GLY A 211 9.19 7.31 0.64
CA GLY A 211 8.75 5.91 0.72
C GLY A 211 8.81 5.31 2.13
N MET A 212 9.66 5.83 3.02
CA MET A 212 9.72 5.39 4.42
C MET A 212 8.48 5.75 5.25
N ASN A 213 7.65 6.69 4.77
CA ASN A 213 6.39 7.05 5.44
C ASN A 213 5.33 5.94 5.36
N ILE A 214 5.62 4.79 4.73
CA ILE A 214 4.82 3.58 4.86
C ILE A 214 4.97 2.91 6.24
N LEU A 215 6.14 3.04 6.88
CA LEU A 215 6.45 2.34 8.13
C LEU A 215 5.48 2.67 9.28
N PRO A 216 5.10 3.95 9.52
CA PRO A 216 4.17 4.30 10.59
C PRO A 216 2.73 3.79 10.39
N LEU A 217 2.39 3.29 9.20
CA LEU A 217 1.07 2.71 8.91
C LEU A 217 1.02 1.22 9.25
N TYR A 218 2.16 0.55 9.26
CA TYR A 218 2.23 -0.89 9.48
C TYR A 218 1.79 -1.26 10.90
N GLY A 219 0.91 -2.28 11.01
CA GLY A 219 0.38 -2.78 12.27
C GLY A 219 -0.76 -1.95 12.88
N LYS A 220 -1.07 -0.77 12.33
CA LYS A 220 -2.24 0.02 12.76
C LYS A 220 -3.53 -0.59 12.24
N ARG A 221 -4.58 -0.47 13.05
CA ARG A 221 -5.92 -1.07 12.79
C ARG A 221 -7.00 -0.01 12.57
N ASP A 222 -6.65 1.26 12.57
CA ASP A 222 -7.59 2.33 12.25
C ASP A 222 -7.97 2.31 10.77
N GLY A 223 -9.14 2.88 10.45
CA GLY A 223 -9.69 2.84 9.10
C GLY A 223 -8.80 3.49 8.03
N ALA A 224 -8.02 4.53 8.38
CA ALA A 224 -7.15 5.19 7.41
C ALA A 224 -5.92 4.34 7.10
N SER A 225 -5.29 3.75 8.12
CA SER A 225 -4.14 2.86 7.94
C SER A 225 -4.51 1.60 7.16
N LEU A 226 -5.65 0.98 7.47
CA LEU A 226 -6.14 -0.20 6.73
C LEU A 226 -6.48 0.14 5.28
N LEU A 227 -7.15 1.26 5.04
CA LEU A 227 -7.46 1.69 3.68
C LEU A 227 -6.20 2.09 2.91
N SER A 228 -5.24 2.77 3.54
CA SER A 228 -3.94 3.08 2.96
C SER A 228 -3.17 1.82 2.57
N HIS A 229 -3.15 0.79 3.42
CA HIS A 229 -2.52 -0.49 3.10
C HIS A 229 -3.14 -1.13 1.84
N LEU A 230 -4.47 -1.28 1.85
CA LEU A 230 -5.23 -1.83 0.72
C LEU A 230 -4.99 -1.03 -0.57
N LEU A 231 -5.09 0.30 -0.50
CA LEU A 231 -4.99 1.15 -1.67
C LEU A 231 -3.56 1.31 -2.18
N PHE A 232 -2.55 1.45 -1.31
CA PHE A 232 -1.17 1.78 -1.70
C PHE A 232 -0.34 0.54 -2.01
N GLU A 233 -0.50 -0.52 -1.24
CA GLU A 233 0.37 -1.70 -1.29
C GLU A 233 -0.30 -2.87 -2.01
N GLU A 234 -1.63 -2.98 -1.93
CA GLU A 234 -2.35 -4.11 -2.50
C GLU A 234 -3.03 -3.84 -3.84
N ALA A 235 -3.67 -2.68 -4.01
CA ALA A 235 -4.44 -2.40 -5.21
C ALA A 235 -3.56 -2.14 -6.45
N THR A 236 -3.91 -2.78 -7.57
CA THR A 236 -3.35 -2.46 -8.90
C THR A 236 -4.33 -1.63 -9.74
N ASP A 237 -5.62 -1.93 -9.60
CA ASP A 237 -6.72 -1.32 -10.35
C ASP A 237 -7.80 -0.89 -9.36
N LEU A 238 -8.30 0.34 -9.48
CA LEU A 238 -9.29 0.91 -8.57
C LEU A 238 -10.50 1.45 -9.35
N SER A 239 -11.70 1.01 -8.98
CA SER A 239 -12.97 1.58 -9.44
C SER A 239 -13.64 2.32 -8.30
N ILE A 240 -13.72 3.65 -8.38
CA ILE A 240 -14.36 4.49 -7.36
C ILE A 240 -15.77 4.83 -7.82
N PHE A 241 -16.77 4.45 -7.03
CA PHE A 241 -18.17 4.82 -7.18
C PHE A 241 -18.45 6.01 -6.26
N PHE A 242 -18.70 7.16 -6.86
CA PHE A 242 -18.91 8.41 -6.14
C PHE A 242 -20.39 8.76 -6.17
N GLY A 243 -21.06 8.54 -5.04
CA GLY A 243 -22.46 8.91 -4.85
C GLY A 243 -22.66 10.42 -4.76
N THR A 244 -23.64 10.93 -5.52
CA THR A 244 -23.97 12.35 -5.60
C THR A 244 -25.07 12.82 -4.65
N ALA A 245 -25.61 11.95 -3.79
CA ALA A 245 -26.60 12.34 -2.78
C ALA A 245 -26.06 13.39 -1.79
N VAL A 246 -26.90 14.37 -1.47
CA VAL A 246 -26.65 15.35 -0.40
C VAL A 246 -26.93 14.68 0.95
N ASN A 247 -25.96 14.71 1.87
CA ASN A 247 -26.11 14.12 3.19
C ASN A 247 -26.41 15.22 4.24
N PRO A 248 -27.58 15.21 4.90
CA PRO A 248 -27.94 16.19 5.93
C PRO A 248 -26.97 16.22 7.13
N ALA A 249 -26.29 15.10 7.43
CA ALA A 249 -25.28 15.06 8.51
C ALA A 249 -24.01 15.84 8.17
N HIS A 250 -23.77 16.16 6.89
CA HIS A 250 -22.62 16.95 6.45
C HIS A 250 -22.80 18.45 6.67
N ASP A 251 -24.03 18.95 6.76
CA ASP A 251 -24.32 20.37 7.03
C ASP A 251 -23.79 20.80 8.40
N ALA A 252 -23.74 19.88 9.38
CA ALA A 252 -23.16 20.14 10.70
C ALA A 252 -21.60 20.12 10.71
N LEU A 253 -20.98 19.57 9.67
CA LEU A 253 -19.52 19.41 9.54
C LEU A 253 -18.92 20.29 8.42
N ASP A 254 -19.73 21.14 7.79
CA ASP A 254 -19.36 22.00 6.66
C ASP A 254 -18.73 21.25 5.48
N ILE A 255 -19.18 20.00 5.25
CA ILE A 255 -18.67 19.13 4.18
C ILE A 255 -19.58 19.22 2.96
N ASP A 256 -19.36 20.23 2.13
CA ASP A 256 -20.05 20.36 0.85
C ASP A 256 -19.66 19.23 -0.14
N PHE A 257 -20.58 18.89 -1.05
CA PHE A 257 -20.37 17.97 -2.17
C PHE A 257 -19.06 18.28 -2.91
N GLN A 258 -18.75 19.57 -3.14
CA GLN A 258 -17.53 19.98 -3.83
C GLN A 258 -16.26 19.58 -3.07
N SER A 259 -16.28 19.66 -1.74
CA SER A 259 -15.15 19.25 -0.89
C SER A 259 -14.91 17.74 -0.98
N LYS A 260 -15.99 16.95 -0.99
CA LYS A 260 -15.93 15.48 -1.15
C LYS A 260 -15.40 15.09 -2.54
N LEU A 261 -15.88 15.74 -3.59
CA LEU A 261 -15.44 15.49 -4.96
C LEU A 261 -13.97 15.86 -5.15
N THR A 262 -13.55 17.01 -4.62
CA THR A 262 -12.15 17.47 -4.65
C THR A 262 -11.24 16.46 -3.96
N LEU A 263 -11.66 15.92 -2.81
CA LEU A 263 -10.90 14.91 -2.08
C LEU A 263 -10.72 13.61 -2.88
N VAL A 264 -11.79 13.13 -3.53
CA VAL A 264 -11.72 11.91 -4.36
C VAL A 264 -10.89 12.12 -5.62
N LYS A 265 -10.98 13.31 -6.24
CA LYS A 265 -10.12 13.69 -7.36
C LYS A 265 -8.65 13.74 -6.96
N ARG A 266 -8.35 14.31 -5.78
CA ARG A 266 -6.99 14.33 -5.24
C ARG A 266 -6.47 12.91 -4.98
N LEU A 267 -7.29 12.04 -4.42
CA LEU A 267 -6.92 10.63 -4.21
C LEU A 267 -6.65 9.91 -5.55
N GLU A 268 -7.50 10.13 -6.56
CA GLU A 268 -7.31 9.61 -7.93
C GLU A 268 -5.96 10.02 -8.52
N GLU A 269 -5.59 11.30 -8.40
CA GLU A 269 -4.29 11.82 -8.86
C GLU A 269 -3.12 11.14 -8.16
N LEU A 270 -3.14 11.07 -6.82
CA LEU A 270 -2.05 10.51 -6.02
C LEU A 270 -1.87 9.00 -6.30
N LEU A 271 -2.96 8.25 -6.36
CA LEU A 271 -2.91 6.82 -6.69
C LEU A 271 -2.41 6.58 -8.13
N THR A 272 -2.76 7.46 -9.07
CA THR A 272 -2.22 7.41 -10.45
C THR A 272 -0.72 7.68 -10.48
N GLN A 273 -0.22 8.63 -9.68
CA GLN A 273 1.23 8.86 -9.52
C GLN A 273 1.95 7.65 -8.92
N MET A 274 1.28 6.87 -8.06
CA MET A 274 1.77 5.59 -7.55
C MET A 274 1.69 4.44 -8.58
N GLY A 275 1.32 4.72 -9.83
CA GLY A 275 1.27 3.75 -10.92
C GLY A 275 0.00 2.89 -10.97
N LYS A 276 -1.06 3.27 -10.24
CA LYS A 276 -2.34 2.53 -10.22
C LYS A 276 -3.25 2.97 -11.34
N ARG A 277 -4.14 2.07 -11.77
CA ARG A 277 -5.18 2.38 -12.76
C ARG A 277 -6.47 2.75 -12.04
N VAL A 278 -6.79 4.04 -11.99
CA VAL A 278 -7.97 4.53 -11.28
C VAL A 278 -9.06 4.92 -12.28
N LYS A 279 -10.32 4.54 -11.97
CA LYS A 279 -11.51 5.00 -12.68
C LYS A 279 -12.54 5.49 -11.67
N VAL A 280 -12.90 6.77 -11.75
CA VAL A 280 -14.02 7.34 -10.97
C VAL A 280 -15.29 7.34 -11.81
N SER A 281 -16.38 6.81 -11.24
CA SER A 281 -17.72 6.82 -11.83
C SER A 281 -18.67 7.56 -10.88
N LEU A 282 -19.33 8.60 -11.39
CA LEU A 282 -20.41 9.28 -10.66
C LEU A 282 -21.64 8.38 -10.72
N CYS A 283 -22.30 8.21 -9.58
CA CYS A 283 -23.49 7.39 -9.43
C CYS A 283 -24.55 8.09 -8.59
#